data_AF-F9VFC1-F1
#
_entry.id   AF-F9VFC1-F1
#
_cell.length_a   1.000
_cell.length_b   1.000
_cell.length_c   1.000
_cell.angle_alpha   90.00
_cell.angle_beta   90.00
_cell.angle_gamma   90.00
#
_symmetry.space_group_name_H-M   'P 1'
#
loop_
_entity.id
_entity.type
_entity.pdbx_description
1 polymer ?
#
loop_
_entity_poly.entity_id
_entity_poly.type
_entity_poly.pdbx_seq_one_letter_code
_entity_poly.pdbx_strand_id
1 'polypeptide(L)'
;MDKSTASRAINQLVEKNLIEKVEDIGNKKNKLLYVTSQGKEVYPILNRELHYSTQVALSGLNALEITQIESLLERISQNIVDNWIDVKKGKKRIY
;
A
#
# COMPACT_ATOMS: atom_id res chain seq x y z
N MET A 1 -4.92 6.57 -3.98
CA MET A 1 -3.90 6.96 -4.98
C MET A 1 -4.49 6.88 -6.37
N ASP A 2 -4.24 7.88 -7.21
CA ASP A 2 -4.62 7.85 -8.62
C ASP A 2 -3.57 7.09 -9.46
N LYS A 3 -3.95 6.75 -10.70
CA LYS A 3 -3.11 5.95 -11.60
C LYS A 3 -1.80 6.65 -11.96
N SER A 4 -1.81 7.97 -12.12
CA SER A 4 -0.61 8.71 -12.56
C SER A 4 0.44 8.77 -11.46
N THR A 5 0.01 9.00 -10.22
CA THR A 5 0.88 8.98 -9.04
C THR A 5 1.51 7.60 -8.84
N ALA A 6 0.70 6.54 -8.90
CA ALA A 6 1.21 5.17 -8.80
C ALA A 6 2.22 4.85 -9.91
N SER A 7 1.93 5.25 -11.15
CA SER A 7 2.83 5.02 -12.28
C SER A 7 4.19 5.72 -12.11
N ARG A 8 4.22 6.95 -11.59
CA ARG A 8 5.47 7.68 -11.33
C ARG A 8 6.30 6.99 -10.25
N ALA A 9 5.67 6.60 -9.15
CA ALA A 9 6.36 5.88 -8.07
C ALA A 9 6.94 4.54 -8.55
N ILE A 10 6.17 3.76 -9.30
CA ILE A 10 6.62 2.48 -9.88
C ILE A 10 7.81 2.72 -10.82
N ASN A 11 7.77 3.74 -11.68
CA ASN A 11 8.89 4.03 -12.59
C ASN A 11 10.16 4.38 -11.83
N GLN A 12 10.07 5.20 -10.77
CA GLN A 12 11.23 5.51 -9.92
C GLN A 12 11.81 4.27 -9.23
N LEU A 13 10.95 3.35 -8.76
CA LEU A 13 11.41 2.10 -8.16
C LEU A 13 12.13 1.19 -9.18
N VAL A 14 11.67 1.20 -10.44
CA VAL A 14 12.34 0.50 -11.55
C VAL A 14 13.68 1.15 -11.89
N GLU A 15 13.73 2.48 -12.03
CA GLU A 15 14.96 3.23 -12.29
C GLU A 15 16.03 3.00 -11.21
N LYS A 16 15.61 2.84 -9.96
CA LYS A 16 16.48 2.50 -8.82
C LYS A 16 16.80 1.01 -8.70
N ASN A 17 16.36 0.18 -9.66
CA ASN A 17 16.57 -1.26 -9.67
C ASN A 17 16.03 -1.99 -8.41
N LEU A 18 14.97 -1.46 -7.78
CA LEU A 18 14.34 -2.07 -6.60
C LEU A 18 13.21 -3.03 -6.99
N ILE A 19 12.55 -2.75 -8.11
CA ILE A 19 11.53 -3.62 -8.72
C ILE A 19 11.76 -3.72 -10.22
N GLU A 20 11.22 -4.76 -10.84
CA GLU A 20 11.23 -4.97 -12.28
C GLU A 20 9.82 -5.16 -12.84
N LYS A 21 9.66 -4.87 -14.13
CA LYS A 21 8.40 -5.03 -14.88
C LYS A 21 8.55 -6.18 -15.85
N VAL A 22 7.72 -7.21 -15.70
CA VAL A 22 7.67 -8.37 -16.61
C VAL A 22 6.36 -8.34 -17.39
N GLU A 23 6.38 -8.75 -18.66
CA GLU A 23 5.15 -8.85 -19.45
C GLU A 23 4.24 -9.95 -18.92
N ASP A 24 2.96 -9.64 -18.80
CA ASP A 24 1.95 -10.67 -18.55
C ASP A 24 1.66 -11.44 -19.85
N ILE A 25 1.81 -12.76 -19.80
CA ILE A 25 1.57 -13.68 -20.92
C ILE A 25 0.09 -13.63 -21.35
N GLY A 26 -0.84 -13.46 -20.41
CA GLY A 26 -2.28 -13.42 -20.66
C GLY A 26 -2.77 -12.08 -21.19
N ASN A 27 -2.08 -10.98 -20.86
CA ASN A 27 -2.40 -9.65 -21.36
C ASN A 27 -1.17 -8.74 -21.35
N LYS A 28 -0.49 -8.60 -22.50
CA LYS A 28 0.73 -7.79 -22.64
C LYS A 28 0.58 -6.30 -22.27
N LYS A 29 -0.66 -5.78 -22.17
CA LYS A 29 -0.91 -4.41 -21.67
C LYS A 29 -0.64 -4.29 -20.16
N ASN A 30 -0.74 -5.39 -19.43
CA ASN A 30 -0.38 -5.47 -18.02
C ASN A 30 1.12 -5.77 -17.88
N LYS A 31 1.75 -5.08 -16.94
CA LYS A 31 3.13 -5.36 -16.53
C LYS A 31 3.08 -5.86 -15.08
N LEU A 32 3.56 -7.08 -14.87
CA LEU A 32 3.71 -7.68 -13.55
C LEU A 32 4.91 -7.04 -12.85
N LEU A 33 4.78 -6.75 -11.56
CA LEU A 33 5.83 -6.12 -10.77
C LEU A 33 6.47 -7.17 -9.86
N TYR A 34 7.79 -7.32 -9.95
CA TYR A 34 8.56 -8.21 -9.09
C TYR A 34 9.65 -7.43 -8.35
N VAL A 35 9.98 -7.88 -7.14
CA VAL A 35 11.09 -7.30 -6.39
C VAL A 35 12.41 -7.90 -6.87
N THR A 36 13.40 -7.06 -7.15
CA THR A 36 14.74 -7.49 -7.56
C THR A 36 15.53 -8.01 -6.35
N SER A 37 16.70 -8.61 -6.56
CA SER A 37 17.61 -8.97 -5.47
C SER A 37 17.98 -7.76 -4.60
N GLN A 38 18.27 -6.62 -5.21
CA GLN A 38 18.56 -5.37 -4.50
C GLN A 38 17.36 -4.88 -3.69
N GLY A 39 16.14 -4.96 -4.24
CA GLY A 39 14.93 -4.61 -3.50
C GLY A 39 14.71 -5.50 -2.27
N LYS A 40 15.03 -6.80 -2.38
CA LYS A 40 14.94 -7.75 -1.26
C LYS A 40 15.94 -7.43 -0.15
N GLU A 41 17.13 -6.95 -0.48
CA GLU A 41 18.13 -6.53 0.51
C GLU A 41 17.71 -5.29 1.30
N VAL A 42 16.95 -4.38 0.68
CA VAL A 42 16.46 -3.15 1.33
C VAL A 42 15.25 -3.42 2.24
N TYR A 43 14.39 -4.38 1.87
CA TYR A 43 13.14 -4.66 2.58
C TYR A 43 13.28 -4.89 4.10
N PRO A 44 14.27 -5.65 4.62
CA PRO A 44 14.44 -5.86 6.05
C PRO A 44 14.60 -4.57 6.87
N ILE A 45 15.31 -3.57 6.34
CA ILE A 45 15.50 -2.28 7.02
C ILE A 45 14.18 -1.52 7.08
N LEU A 46 13.43 -1.47 5.97
CA LEU A 46 12.12 -0.83 5.91
C LEU A 46 11.12 -1.50 6.87
N ASN A 47 11.13 -2.84 6.94
CA ASN A 47 10.25 -3.58 7.82
C ASN A 47 10.58 -3.34 9.32
N ARG A 48 11.87 -3.23 9.67
CA ARG A 48 12.29 -2.87 11.03
C ARG A 48 11.85 -1.45 11.40
N GLU A 49 12.04 -0.49 10.51
CA GLU A 49 11.63 0.90 10.71
C GLU A 49 10.12 1.03 10.88
N LEU A 50 9.35 0.31 10.05
CA LEU A 50 7.90 0.22 10.15
C LEU A 50 7.48 -0.37 11.50
N HIS A 51 8.09 -1.47 11.92
CA HIS A 51 7.79 -2.09 13.20
C HIS A 51 8.08 -1.15 14.38
N TYR A 52 9.23 -0.48 14.36
CA TYR A 52 9.60 0.49 15.37
C TYR A 52 8.60 1.66 15.44
N SER A 53 8.24 2.22 14.28
CA SER A 53 7.24 3.30 14.20
C SER A 53 5.89 2.87 14.75
N THR A 54 5.43 1.65 14.43
CA THR A 54 4.18 1.09 14.96
C THR A 54 4.26 0.89 16.47
N GLN A 55 5.38 0.38 17.00
CA GLN A 55 5.57 0.22 18.45
C GLN A 55 5.51 1.57 19.17
N VAL A 56 6.15 2.60 18.62
CA VAL A 56 6.09 3.97 19.16
C VAL A 56 4.66 4.50 19.13
N ALA A 57 3.93 4.31 18.03
CA ALA A 57 2.55 4.77 17.90
C ALA A 57 1.57 4.09 18.87
N LEU A 58 1.83 2.83 19.24
CA LEU A 58 1.00 2.06 20.18
C LEU A 58 1.48 2.15 21.63
N SER A 59 2.53 2.94 21.92
CA SER A 59 3.09 3.04 23.25
C SER A 59 2.07 3.55 24.27
N GLY A 60 1.95 2.83 25.40
CA GLY A 60 0.99 3.14 26.47
C GLY A 60 -0.38 2.48 26.32
N LEU A 61 -0.65 1.80 25.20
CA LEU A 61 -1.89 1.03 25.01
C LEU A 61 -1.73 -0.41 25.51
N ASN A 62 -2.80 -0.95 26.06
CA ASN A 62 -2.89 -2.37 26.41
C ASN A 62 -3.36 -3.22 25.21
N ALA A 63 -3.24 -4.54 25.34
CA ALA A 63 -3.57 -5.47 24.25
C ALA A 63 -5.04 -5.37 23.77
N LEU A 64 -5.98 -5.10 24.69
CA LEU A 64 -7.39 -4.93 24.36
C LEU A 64 -7.61 -3.65 23.54
N GLU A 65 -7.01 -2.54 23.95
CA GLU A 65 -7.07 -1.26 23.23
C GLU A 65 -6.48 -1.37 21.83
N ILE A 66 -5.32 -2.04 21.70
CA ILE A 66 -4.69 -2.29 20.38
C ILE A 66 -5.63 -3.09 19.47
N THR A 67 -6.24 -4.15 19.99
CA THR A 67 -7.18 -4.99 19.23
C THR A 67 -8.43 -4.19 18.81
N GLN A 68 -8.94 -3.35 19.70
CA GLN A 68 -10.09 -2.49 19.40
C GLN A 68 -9.76 -1.48 18.31
N ILE A 69 -8.59 -0.82 18.39
CA ILE A 69 -8.14 0.13 17.38
C ILE A 69 -7.95 -0.56 16.03
N GLU A 70 -7.35 -1.74 16.00
CA GLU A 70 -7.17 -2.51 14.76
C GLU A 70 -8.52 -2.78 14.08
N SER A 71 -9.50 -3.30 14.84
CA SER A 71 -10.85 -3.57 14.32
C SER A 71 -11.57 -2.31 13.83
N LEU A 72 -11.42 -1.19 14.55
CA LEU A 72 -12.03 0.08 14.16
C LEU A 72 -11.36 0.66 12.91
N LEU A 73 -10.03 0.60 12.81
CA LEU A 73 -9.28 1.07 11.64
C LEU A 73 -9.62 0.25 10.40
N GLU A 74 -9.81 -1.07 10.53
CA GLU A 74 -10.26 -1.93 9.43
C GLU A 74 -11.63 -1.47 8.91
N ARG A 75 -12.61 -1.26 9.80
CA ARG A 75 -13.94 -0.76 9.43
C ARG A 75 -13.89 0.62 8.79
N ILE A 76 -13.12 1.54 9.36
CA ILE A 76 -12.93 2.89 8.82
C ILE A 76 -12.32 2.82 7.42
N SER A 77 -11.27 2.01 7.25
CA SER A 77 -10.62 1.79 5.95
C SER A 77 -11.60 1.26 4.92
N GLN A 78 -12.40 0.25 5.27
CA GLN A 78 -13.40 -0.34 4.38
C GLN A 78 -14.46 0.68 3.95
N ASN A 79 -15.01 1.46 4.90
CA ASN A 79 -15.97 2.51 4.60
C ASN A 79 -15.42 3.53 3.59
N ILE A 80 -14.16 3.93 3.75
CA ILE A 80 -13.48 4.88 2.85
C ILE A 80 -13.22 4.23 1.49
N VAL A 81 -12.77 2.98 1.45
CA VAL A 81 -12.51 2.23 0.21
C VAL A 81 -13.77 2.09 -0.62
N ASP A 82 -14.89 1.68 -0.02
CA ASP A 82 -16.16 1.50 -0.71
C ASP A 82 -16.65 2.83 -1.30
N ASN A 83 -16.59 3.90 -0.51
CA ASN A 83 -16.92 5.23 -0.99
C ASN A 83 -15.99 5.69 -2.14
N TRP A 84 -14.69 5.43 -2.02
CA TRP A 84 -13.71 5.79 -3.04
C TRP A 84 -13.93 5.03 -4.36
N ILE A 85 -14.25 3.73 -4.29
CA ILE A 85 -14.60 2.92 -5.47
C ILE A 85 -15.81 3.51 -6.18
N ASP A 86 -16.83 3.91 -5.42
CA ASP A 86 -18.05 4.51 -5.95
C ASP A 86 -17.78 5.83 -6.69
N VAL A 87 -17.02 6.73 -6.08
CA VAL A 87 -16.62 8.00 -6.73
C VAL A 87 -15.76 7.75 -7.96
N LYS A 88 -14.84 6.78 -7.90
CA LYS A 88 -13.98 6.43 -9.04
C LYS A 88 -14.76 5.85 -10.23
N LYS A 89 -15.91 5.22 -9.97
CA LYS A 89 -16.86 4.77 -11.00
C LYS A 89 -17.79 5.88 -11.52
N GLY A 90 -17.63 7.11 -11.03
CA GLY A 90 -18.36 8.29 -11.49
C GLY A 90 -19.62 8.61 -10.68
N LYS A 91 -19.89 7.91 -9.56
CA LYS A 91 -20.99 8.30 -8.67
C LYS A 91 -20.68 9.65 -8.03
N LYS A 92 -21.67 10.55 -8.03
CA LYS A 92 -21.58 11.85 -7.34
C LYS A 92 -21.95 11.66 -5.87
N ARG A 93 -21.16 12.23 -4.97
CA ARG A 93 -21.50 12.30 -3.55
C ARG A 93 -22.61 13.35 -3.35
N ILE A 94 -23.55 13.05 -2.46
CA ILE A 94 -24.57 13.98 -2.00
C ILE A 94 -24.06 14.52 -0.66
N TYR A 95 -23.93 15.84 -0.57
CA TYR A 95 -23.44 16.56 0.61
C TYR A 95 -24.55 17.45 1.15
#